data_AF-A0A7J4L9G9-F1
#
_entry.id   AF-A0A7J4L9G9-F1
#
_cell.length_a   1.000
_cell.length_b   1.000
_cell.length_c   1.000
_cell.angle_alpha   90.00
_cell.angle_beta   90.00
_cell.angle_gamma   90.00
#
_symmetry.space_group_name_H-M   'P 1'
#
loop_
_entity.id
_entity.type
_entity.pdbx_description
1 polymer ?
#
loop_
_entity_poly.entity_id
_entity_poly.type
_entity_poly.pdbx_seq_one_letter_code
_entity_poly.pdbx_strand_id
1 'polypeptide(L)'
;MKLFPYQKIRPEQDSLIKNIVLALENKKNLIIHAPTGLGKTAASLAPCLEFALKNKLTVFFLTSRHTQHTIAVETLKQIREKYNLAFHTADLVGKKNMCLQDGVSLISTGQFHEYCKKLREEDRCEFYLNTKKNSKNTTETDLMLGNL
;
A
#
# COMPACT_ATOMS: atom_id res chain seq x y z
N MET A 1 -21.90 -4.73 8.22
CA MET A 1 -20.72 -4.14 7.54
C MET A 1 -20.90 -4.26 6.04
N LYS A 2 -20.65 -3.19 5.27
CA LYS A 2 -21.01 -3.14 3.85
C LYS A 2 -19.91 -3.71 2.96
N LEU A 3 -18.64 -3.49 3.29
CA LEU A 3 -17.50 -3.71 2.38
C LEU A 3 -16.72 -5.03 2.56
N PHE A 4 -17.38 -6.13 2.93
CA PHE A 4 -16.68 -7.39 3.18
C PHE A 4 -16.44 -8.19 1.87
N PRO A 5 -15.21 -8.64 1.55
CA PRO A 5 -14.91 -9.25 0.26
C PRO A 5 -15.62 -10.59 0.03
N TYR A 6 -15.86 -11.40 1.07
CA TYR A 6 -16.45 -12.73 0.95
C TYR A 6 -17.98 -12.73 1.11
N GLN A 7 -18.63 -13.84 0.75
CA GLN A 7 -20.10 -13.97 0.82
C GLN A 7 -20.63 -13.98 2.25
N LYS A 8 -19.89 -14.60 3.19
CA LYS A 8 -20.31 -14.77 4.59
C LYS A 8 -19.22 -14.28 5.53
N ILE A 9 -19.63 -13.53 6.54
CA ILE A 9 -18.79 -13.15 7.69
C ILE A 9 -18.97 -14.24 8.74
N ARG A 10 -17.87 -14.82 9.23
CA ARG A 10 -17.91 -15.82 10.30
C ARG A 10 -18.13 -15.15 11.67
N PRO A 11 -18.73 -15.83 12.66
CA PRO A 11 -19.02 -15.22 13.97
C PRO A 11 -17.80 -14.56 14.63
N GLU A 12 -16.64 -15.21 14.54
CA GLU A 12 -15.39 -14.71 15.10
C GLU A 12 -14.83 -13.49 14.34
N GLN A 13 -15.10 -13.38 13.04
CA GLN A 13 -14.81 -12.19 12.25
C GLN A 13 -15.76 -11.05 12.61
N ASP A 14 -17.04 -11.34 12.80
CA ASP A 14 -18.06 -10.34 13.16
C ASP A 14 -17.75 -9.68 14.51
N SER A 15 -17.33 -10.48 15.50
CA SER A 15 -16.86 -9.96 16.79
C SER A 15 -15.64 -9.03 16.65
N LEU A 16 -14.65 -9.44 15.86
CA LEU A 16 -13.47 -8.62 15.54
C LEU A 16 -13.88 -7.29 14.86
N ILE A 17 -14.75 -7.35 13.86
CA ILE A 17 -15.25 -6.18 13.13
C ILE A 17 -15.95 -5.20 14.08
N LYS A 18 -16.86 -5.68 14.93
CA LYS A 18 -17.58 -4.85 15.90
C LYS A 18 -16.63 -4.11 16.84
N ASN A 19 -15.63 -4.81 17.36
CA ASN A 19 -14.62 -4.20 18.24
C ASN A 19 -13.80 -3.13 17.51
N ILE A 20 -13.42 -3.37 16.25
CA ILE A 20 -12.69 -2.39 15.43
C ILE A 20 -13.55 -1.14 15.18
N VAL A 21 -14.80 -1.30 14.75
CA VAL A 21 -15.71 -0.18 14.50
C VAL A 21 -15.88 0.67 15.77
N LEU A 22 -16.13 0.03 16.91
CA LEU A 22 -16.27 0.71 18.19
C LEU A 22 -15.00 1.49 18.57
N ALA A 23 -13.81 0.93 18.35
CA ALA A 23 -12.55 1.60 18.63
C ALA A 23 -12.31 2.81 17.71
N LEU A 24 -12.64 2.69 16.41
CA LEU A 24 -12.53 3.77 15.44
C LEU A 24 -13.47 4.94 15.77
N GLU A 25 -14.73 4.65 16.06
CA GLU A 25 -15.74 5.66 16.43
C GLU A 25 -15.36 6.41 17.71
N ASN A 26 -14.81 5.69 18.69
CA ASN A 26 -14.37 6.28 19.96
C ASN A 26 -12.93 6.82 19.93
N LYS A 27 -12.23 6.74 18.79
CA LYS A 27 -10.83 7.15 18.62
C LYS A 27 -9.89 6.52 19.66
N LYS A 28 -10.05 5.22 19.93
CA LYS A 28 -9.26 4.46 20.89
C LYS A 28 -8.32 3.48 20.21
N ASN A 29 -7.25 3.13 20.92
CA ASN A 29 -6.38 2.02 20.54
C ASN A 29 -7.06 0.68 20.90
N LEU A 30 -6.84 -0.34 20.08
CA LEU A 30 -7.43 -1.66 20.25
C LEU A 30 -6.36 -2.74 20.07
N ILE A 31 -6.25 -3.63 21.06
CA ILE A 31 -5.36 -4.79 21.04
C ILE A 31 -6.24 -6.03 21.02
N ILE A 32 -5.98 -6.94 20.08
CA ILE A 32 -6.79 -8.14 19.88
C ILE A 32 -5.90 -9.36 19.77
N HIS A 33 -6.26 -10.40 20.49
CA HIS A 33 -5.72 -11.73 20.26
C HIS A 33 -6.59 -12.47 19.23
N ALA A 34 -6.04 -12.72 18.05
CA ALA A 34 -6.77 -13.36 16.96
C ALA A 34 -5.92 -14.50 16.34
N PRO A 35 -6.38 -15.76 16.37
CA PRO A 35 -5.61 -16.92 15.91
C PRO A 35 -5.43 -16.94 14.39
N THR A 36 -4.43 -17.69 13.89
CA THR A 36 -4.20 -17.89 12.45
C THR A 36 -5.42 -18.56 11.80
N GLY A 37 -5.66 -18.29 10.51
CA GLY A 37 -6.80 -18.86 9.78
C GLY A 37 -8.15 -18.14 9.99
N LEU A 38 -8.25 -17.20 10.93
CA LEU A 38 -9.47 -16.39 11.17
C LEU A 38 -9.94 -15.55 9.97
N GLY A 39 -9.06 -15.30 9.00
CA GLY A 39 -9.30 -14.26 7.97
C GLY A 39 -9.14 -12.83 8.51
N LYS A 40 -8.21 -12.64 9.45
CA LYS A 40 -7.92 -11.35 10.12
C LYS A 40 -7.79 -10.19 9.14
N THR A 41 -7.13 -10.40 8.00
CA THR A 41 -6.87 -9.35 7.01
C THR A 41 -8.15 -8.73 6.47
N ALA A 42 -9.10 -9.55 6.00
CA ALA A 42 -10.39 -9.04 5.51
C ALA A 42 -11.23 -8.45 6.66
N ALA A 43 -11.23 -9.11 7.82
CA ALA A 43 -11.99 -8.67 8.99
C ALA A 43 -11.47 -7.36 9.61
N SER A 44 -10.20 -7.00 9.41
CA SER A 44 -9.66 -5.71 9.84
C SER A 44 -9.65 -4.65 8.75
N LEU A 45 -9.32 -5.00 7.50
CA LEU A 45 -9.26 -4.03 6.40
C LEU A 45 -10.65 -3.51 6.00
N ALA A 46 -11.66 -4.38 5.90
CA ALA A 46 -12.99 -3.97 5.47
C ALA A 46 -13.62 -2.88 6.36
N PRO A 47 -13.68 -3.01 7.71
CA PRO A 47 -14.24 -1.94 8.54
C PRO A 47 -13.38 -0.68 8.54
N CYS A 48 -12.04 -0.81 8.53
CA CYS A 48 -11.15 0.34 8.47
C CYS A 48 -11.28 1.12 7.17
N LEU A 49 -11.41 0.43 6.03
CA LEU A 49 -11.62 1.05 4.72
C LEU A 49 -12.97 1.76 4.66
N GLU A 50 -14.05 1.10 5.11
CA GLU A 50 -15.40 1.70 5.14
C GLU A 50 -15.41 2.99 5.97
N PHE A 51 -14.79 2.96 7.16
CA PHE A 51 -14.64 4.13 8.02
C PHE A 51 -13.78 5.23 7.35
N ALA A 52 -12.66 4.85 6.74
CA ALA A 52 -11.75 5.80 6.11
C ALA A 52 -12.37 6.53 4.92
N LEU A 53 -13.10 5.82 4.06
CA LEU A 53 -13.81 6.41 2.92
C LEU A 53 -14.86 7.43 3.37
N LYS A 54 -15.65 7.10 4.40
CA LYS A 54 -16.67 8.00 4.95
C LYS A 54 -16.06 9.28 5.55
N ASN A 55 -14.88 9.16 6.15
CA ASN A 55 -14.24 10.25 6.90
C ASN A 55 -13.07 10.91 6.16
N LYS A 56 -12.82 10.58 4.89
CA LYS A 56 -11.69 11.06 4.09
C LYS A 56 -10.32 10.83 4.76
N LEU A 57 -10.12 9.65 5.31
CA LEU A 57 -8.87 9.24 5.97
C LEU A 57 -8.06 8.28 5.10
N THR A 58 -6.79 8.09 5.47
CA THR A 58 -5.89 7.10 4.88
C THR A 58 -5.73 5.91 5.83
N VAL A 59 -5.80 4.69 5.29
CA VAL A 59 -5.52 3.47 6.06
C VAL A 59 -4.06 3.08 5.86
N PHE A 60 -3.27 3.09 6.94
CA PHE A 60 -1.94 2.49 6.96
C PHE A 60 -2.05 1.04 7.47
N PHE A 61 -1.80 0.08 6.57
CA PHE A 61 -1.78 -1.33 6.92
C PHE A 61 -0.34 -1.82 7.04
N LEU A 62 0.08 -2.18 8.24
CA LEU A 62 1.44 -2.61 8.53
C LEU A 62 1.49 -4.13 8.72
N THR A 63 2.47 -4.77 8.11
CA THR A 63 2.64 -6.22 8.19
C THR A 63 4.11 -6.60 8.07
N SER A 64 4.50 -7.77 8.57
CA SER A 64 5.92 -8.13 8.72
C SER A 64 6.48 -8.94 7.56
N ARG A 65 5.62 -9.46 6.66
CA ARG A 65 6.04 -10.31 5.53
C ARG A 65 5.45 -9.83 4.22
N HIS A 66 6.23 -9.86 3.14
CA HIS A 66 5.76 -9.52 1.79
C HIS A 66 4.53 -10.34 1.35
N THR A 67 4.45 -11.62 1.71
CA THR A 67 3.25 -12.43 1.41
C THR A 67 1.98 -11.86 2.04
N GLN A 68 2.09 -11.19 3.18
CA GLN A 68 0.96 -10.53 3.83
C GLN A 68 0.59 -9.20 3.15
N HIS A 69 1.56 -8.48 2.56
CA HIS A 69 1.29 -7.33 1.69
C HIS A 69 0.43 -7.77 0.50
N THR A 70 0.83 -8.84 -0.20
CA THR A 70 0.09 -9.39 -1.33
C THR A 70 -1.36 -9.73 -0.95
N ILE A 71 -1.57 -10.39 0.19
CA ILE A 71 -2.91 -10.71 0.69
C ILE A 71 -3.73 -9.43 0.94
N ALA A 72 -3.13 -8.39 1.53
CA ALA A 72 -3.81 -7.13 1.80
C ALA A 72 -4.21 -6.41 0.50
N VAL A 73 -3.29 -6.29 -0.46
CA VAL A 73 -3.54 -5.67 -1.76
C VAL A 73 -4.63 -6.42 -2.53
N GLU A 74 -4.57 -7.74 -2.57
CA GLU A 74 -5.56 -8.58 -3.23
C GLU A 74 -6.94 -8.47 -2.57
N THR A 75 -6.97 -8.43 -1.23
CA THR A 75 -8.20 -8.17 -0.47
C THR A 75 -8.82 -6.82 -0.86
N LEU A 76 -8.01 -5.76 -0.97
CA LEU A 76 -8.49 -4.45 -1.38
C LEU A 76 -9.00 -4.42 -2.82
N LYS A 77 -8.35 -5.14 -3.76
CA LYS A 77 -8.83 -5.30 -5.14
C LYS A 77 -10.20 -5.98 -5.16
N GLN A 78 -10.36 -7.09 -4.44
CA GLN A 78 -11.63 -7.80 -4.34
C GLN A 78 -12.76 -6.93 -3.78
N ILE A 79 -12.48 -6.13 -2.74
CA ILE A 79 -13.45 -5.16 -2.20
C ILE A 79 -13.80 -4.11 -3.27
N ARG A 80 -12.79 -3.58 -3.97
CA ARG A 80 -12.99 -2.56 -5.00
C ARG A 80 -13.90 -3.04 -6.11
N GLU A 81 -13.63 -4.22 -6.65
CA GLU A 81 -14.37 -4.84 -7.74
C GLU A 81 -15.79 -5.21 -7.31
N LYS A 82 -15.93 -5.89 -6.16
CA LYS A 82 -17.23 -6.34 -5.65
C LYS A 82 -18.21 -5.20 -5.37
N TYR A 83 -17.70 -4.05 -4.90
CA TYR A 83 -18.52 -2.92 -4.49
C TYR A 83 -18.45 -1.72 -5.44
N ASN A 84 -17.77 -1.86 -6.59
CA ASN A 84 -17.58 -0.81 -7.58
C ASN A 84 -17.10 0.52 -6.96
N LEU A 85 -16.04 0.46 -6.15
CA LEU A 85 -15.52 1.61 -5.41
C LEU A 85 -14.33 2.25 -6.13
N ALA A 86 -14.18 3.56 -5.96
CA ALA A 86 -12.99 4.29 -6.41
C ALA A 86 -12.12 4.66 -5.21
N PHE A 87 -10.97 4.00 -5.06
CA PHE A 87 -9.92 4.39 -4.11
C PHE A 87 -8.55 3.93 -4.61
N HIS A 88 -7.50 4.63 -4.16
CA HIS A 88 -6.13 4.28 -4.48
C HIS A 88 -5.52 3.36 -3.42
N THR A 89 -4.65 2.47 -3.86
CA THR A 89 -3.85 1.60 -2.99
C THR A 89 -2.40 1.73 -3.45
N ALA A 90 -1.50 2.00 -2.51
CA ALA A 90 -0.07 1.95 -2.73
C ALA A 90 0.52 0.86 -1.83
N ASP A 91 1.37 0.01 -2.39
CA ASP A 91 2.14 -0.97 -1.63
C ASP A 91 3.58 -0.49 -1.49
N LEU A 92 4.07 -0.43 -0.26
CA LEU A 92 5.40 0.05 0.07
C LEU A 92 6.26 -1.12 0.49
N VAL A 93 7.15 -1.55 -0.40
CA VAL A 93 8.13 -2.61 -0.15
C VAL A 93 9.55 -2.10 -0.37
N GLY A 94 10.55 -2.90 0.02
CA GLY A 94 11.96 -2.51 -0.03
C GLY A 94 12.40 -2.08 -1.43
N LYS A 95 13.26 -1.07 -1.52
CA LYS A 95 13.76 -0.50 -2.78
C LYS A 95 14.34 -1.55 -3.72
N LYS A 96 15.04 -2.56 -3.17
CA LYS A 96 15.58 -3.70 -3.94
C LYS A 96 14.47 -4.50 -4.63
N ASN A 97 13.39 -4.77 -3.90
CA ASN A 97 12.25 -5.54 -4.40
C ASN A 97 11.42 -4.80 -5.45
N MET A 98 11.57 -3.47 -5.53
CA MET A 98 10.93 -2.62 -6.55
C MET A 98 11.86 -2.23 -7.69
N CYS A 99 13.13 -2.65 -7.67
CA CYS A 99 14.10 -2.21 -8.67
C CYS A 99 13.94 -3.00 -9.98
N LEU A 100 13.91 -2.27 -11.09
CA LEU A 100 13.78 -2.84 -12.44
C LEU A 100 15.12 -3.09 -13.14
N GLN A 101 16.25 -2.79 -12.48
CA GLN A 101 17.57 -3.08 -13.03
C GLN A 101 17.83 -4.59 -13.08
N ASP A 102 18.38 -5.06 -14.20
CA ASP A 102 18.69 -6.47 -14.39
C ASP A 102 19.73 -6.97 -13.38
N GLY A 103 19.59 -8.23 -12.95
CA GLY A 103 20.52 -8.88 -12.03
C GLY A 103 20.46 -8.39 -10.58
N VAL A 104 19.59 -7.44 -10.22
CA VAL A 104 19.43 -6.97 -8.83
C VAL A 104 19.05 -8.10 -7.86
N SER A 105 18.32 -9.11 -8.34
CA SER A 105 17.98 -10.29 -7.54
C SER A 105 19.21 -11.10 -7.09
N LEU A 106 20.30 -11.06 -7.86
CA LEU A 106 21.51 -11.85 -7.66
C LEU A 106 22.48 -11.25 -6.63
N ILE A 107 22.36 -9.96 -6.34
CA ILE A 107 23.24 -9.25 -5.40
C ILE A 107 22.62 -9.15 -4.01
N SER A 108 23.41 -9.07 -2.95
CA SER A 108 22.89 -8.88 -1.59
C SER A 108 22.21 -7.51 -1.41
N THR A 109 21.41 -7.33 -0.36
CA THR A 109 20.76 -6.03 -0.07
C THR A 109 21.79 -4.92 0.17
N GLY A 110 22.89 -5.21 0.87
CA GLY A 110 23.98 -4.24 1.08
C GLY A 110 24.60 -3.79 -0.25
N GLN A 111 25.00 -4.74 -1.09
CA GLN A 111 25.56 -4.46 -2.41
C GLN A 111 24.58 -3.72 -3.32
N PHE A 112 23.29 -4.05 -3.24
CA PHE A 112 22.25 -3.33 -3.98
C PHE A 112 22.23 -1.83 -3.64
N HIS A 113 22.36 -1.47 -2.36
CA HIS A 113 22.33 -0.06 -1.96
C HIS A 113 23.53 0.72 -2.51
N GLU A 114 24.72 0.11 -2.51
CA GLU A 114 25.93 0.70 -3.11
C GLU A 114 25.78 0.83 -4.63
N TYR A 115 25.37 -0.24 -5.31
CA TYR A 115 25.11 -0.26 -6.75
C TYR A 115 24.08 0.80 -7.16
N CYS A 116 22.94 0.86 -6.47
CA CYS A 116 21.87 1.81 -6.75
C CYS A 116 22.28 3.26 -6.44
N LYS A 117 23.16 3.49 -5.47
CA LYS A 117 23.73 4.81 -5.21
C LYS A 117 24.63 5.23 -6.38
N LYS A 118 25.60 4.39 -6.74
CA LYS A 118 26.56 4.65 -7.82
C LYS A 118 25.88 4.93 -9.16
N LEU A 119 24.90 4.10 -9.57
CA LEU A 119 24.18 4.33 -10.82
C LEU A 119 23.38 5.65 -10.85
N ARG A 120 22.89 6.13 -9.71
CA ARG A 120 22.15 7.40 -9.67
C ARG A 120 23.09 8.60 -9.67
N GLU A 121 24.25 8.49 -9.03
CA GLU A 121 25.26 9.56 -9.01
C GLU A 121 25.95 9.72 -10.36
N GLU A 122 26.10 8.63 -11.11
CA GLU A 122 26.66 8.63 -12.47
C GLU A 122 25.59 8.88 -13.56
N ASP A 123 24.32 9.14 -13.20
CA ASP A 123 23.19 9.27 -14.15
C ASP A 123 23.07 8.08 -15.14
N ARG A 124 23.31 6.86 -14.64
CA ARG A 124 23.27 5.61 -15.42
C ARG A 124 22.04 4.74 -15.16
N CYS A 125 21.17 5.13 -14.23
CA CYS A 125 19.91 4.42 -13.98
C CYS A 125 18.77 5.05 -14.79
N GLU A 126 18.40 4.41 -15.90
CA GLU A 126 17.30 4.90 -16.76
C GLU A 126 15.97 5.07 -16.00
N PHE A 127 15.63 4.13 -15.11
CA PHE A 127 14.37 4.18 -14.35
C PHE A 127 14.33 5.40 -13.41
N TYR A 128 15.46 5.72 -12.79
CA TYR A 128 15.59 6.90 -11.94
C TYR A 128 15.53 8.18 -12.76
N LEU A 129 16.26 8.24 -13.87
CA LEU A 129 16.27 9.39 -14.77
C LEU A 129 14.90 9.67 -15.37
N ASN A 130 14.18 8.64 -15.82
CA ASN A 130 12.84 8.80 -16.38
C ASN A 130 11.85 9.31 -15.33
N THR A 131 11.98 8.87 -14.08
CA THR A 131 11.17 9.38 -12.96
C THR A 131 11.53 10.84 -12.63
N LYS A 132 12.83 11.19 -12.66
CA LYS A 132 13.32 12.56 -12.39
C LYS A 132 13.00 13.54 -13.52
N LYS A 133 13.08 13.11 -14.79
CA LYS A 133 12.77 13.92 -15.99
C LYS A 133 11.27 14.13 -16.22
N ASN A 134 10.42 13.20 -15.75
CA ASN A 134 8.96 13.39 -15.73
C ASN A 134 8.45 14.20 -14.53
N SER A 135 9.34 14.73 -13.68
CA SER A 135 9.06 15.94 -12.94
C SER A 135 9.10 17.09 -13.96
N LYS A 136 7.99 17.30 -14.69
CA LYS A 136 7.87 18.45 -15.58
C LYS A 136 8.21 19.72 -14.79
N ASN A 137 8.98 20.59 -15.41
CA ASN A 137 9.10 21.98 -15.00
C ASN A 137 7.69 22.56 -14.76
N THR A 138 7.54 23.42 -13.76
CA THR A 138 6.29 24.20 -13.65
C THR A 138 6.11 25.04 -14.91
N THR A 139 4.87 25.34 -15.28
CA THR A 139 4.56 26.18 -16.45
C THR A 139 5.33 27.52 -16.42
N GLU A 140 5.54 28.08 -15.23
CA GLU A 140 6.38 29.27 -15.02
C GLU A 140 7.85 29.05 -15.39
N THR A 141 8.40 27.86 -15.11
CA THR A 141 9.80 27.53 -15.42
C THR A 141 10.00 27.33 -16.92
N ASP A 142 9.02 26.77 -17.64
CA ASP A 142 9.09 26.63 -19.11
C ASP A 142 8.93 27.99 -19.81
N LEU A 143 8.12 28.90 -19.26
CA LEU A 143 8.00 30.29 -19.73
C LEU A 143 9.32 31.07 -19.55
N MET A 144 10.01 30.88 -18.43
CA MET A 144 11.29 31.53 -18.12
C MET A 144 12.44 31.00 -18.98
N LEU A 145 12.37 29.75 -19.41
CA LEU A 145 13.39 29.11 -20.25
C LEU A 145 13.13 29.25 -21.75
N GLY A 146 12.03 29.92 -22.16
CA GLY A 146 11.74 30.22 -23.57
C GLY A 146 11.46 28.99 -24.44
N ASN A 147 11.06 27.86 -23.83
CA ASN A 147 10.85 26.59 -24.53
C ASN A 147 9.37 26.35 -24.91
N LEU A 148 8.56 27.41 -25.01
CA LEU A 148 7.20 27.41 -25.57
C LEU A 148 7.16 28.28 -26.83
#